data_AF-A0ABD4UT06-F1
#
_entry.id   AF-A0ABD4UT06-F1
#
_cell.length_a   1.000
_cell.length_b   1.000
_cell.length_c   1.000
_cell.angle_alpha   90.00
_cell.angle_beta   90.00
_cell.angle_gamma   90.00
#
_symmetry.space_group_name_H-M   'P 1'
#
loop_
_entity.id
_entity.type
_entity.pdbx_description
1 polymer ?
#
loop_
_entity_poly.entity_id
_entity_poly.type
_entity_poly.pdbx_seq_one_letter_code
_entity_poly.pdbx_strand_id
1 'polypeptide(L)'
;AFSCKKRGFCPSCGARRMAESARHLVEEVFGPRPVRQWVLSFPYPLRFLFASKPEAIGPVLGIVQRVIAGWLADQAGIDRASAQCGAVTLIQRFGSALNLNIHFHMLWLDGVYEDTTERPQRKPRLHRTRAPTSAQLTELANTIAHRVCRHLSRRGWLEGEDESVFLSDSAGSDDGMDGLRMSSMTYRIATGRDAGRKVVTLQTLPGDAGSLEGEAGKVGGFSLHAGVAAEAHESHKLEKLCRYITRPAISEQRLSISPQGRVRY
;
A
#
# COMPACT_ATOMS: atom_id res chain seq x y z
N ALA A 1 -28.99 -0.93 8.84
CA ALA A 1 -27.90 -1.09 7.86
C ALA A 1 -27.89 -2.51 7.31
N PHE A 2 -28.13 -2.70 6.00
CA PHE A 2 -28.07 -4.01 5.33
C PHE A 2 -26.63 -4.51 5.25
N SER A 3 -26.14 -5.09 6.34
CA SER A 3 -24.86 -5.80 6.40
C SER A 3 -25.15 -7.29 6.34
N CYS A 4 -24.59 -7.98 5.35
CA CYS A 4 -24.66 -9.43 5.21
C CYS A 4 -24.03 -10.20 6.39
N LYS A 5 -23.43 -9.50 7.38
CA LYS A 5 -22.69 -10.02 8.55
C LYS A 5 -21.47 -10.91 8.22
N LYS A 6 -21.30 -11.29 6.95
CA LYS A 6 -20.10 -11.94 6.42
C LYS A 6 -18.95 -10.92 6.45
N ARG A 7 -18.05 -11.06 7.43
CA ARG A 7 -16.92 -10.15 7.70
C ARG A 7 -15.88 -10.19 6.58
N GLY A 8 -16.06 -9.42 5.51
CA GLY A 8 -15.02 -9.18 4.50
C GLY A 8 -14.96 -10.17 3.34
N PHE A 9 -15.74 -11.25 3.35
CA PHE A 9 -15.75 -12.26 2.29
C PHE A 9 -16.91 -12.14 1.29
N CYS A 10 -17.97 -11.38 1.62
CA CYS A 10 -19.07 -11.19 0.68
C CYS A 10 -18.67 -10.16 -0.38
N PRO A 11 -18.59 -10.55 -1.67
CA PRO A 11 -18.11 -9.64 -2.68
C PRO A 11 -19.09 -8.50 -2.94
N SER A 12 -20.41 -8.72 -2.87
CA SER A 12 -21.40 -7.63 -2.96
C SER A 12 -21.24 -6.60 -1.84
N CYS A 13 -21.04 -7.05 -0.59
CA CYS A 13 -20.73 -6.17 0.54
C CYS A 13 -19.35 -5.49 0.39
N GLY A 14 -18.40 -6.12 -0.32
CA GLY A 14 -17.10 -5.54 -0.66
C GLY A 14 -17.21 -4.46 -1.73
N ALA A 15 -17.91 -4.74 -2.83
CA ALA A 15 -18.15 -3.84 -3.95
C ALA A 15 -18.94 -2.60 -3.53
N ARG A 16 -19.96 -2.77 -2.67
CA ARG A 16 -20.69 -1.66 -2.08
C ARG A 16 -19.77 -0.74 -1.26
N ARG A 17 -18.96 -1.31 -0.36
CA ARG A 17 -18.00 -0.53 0.46
C ARG A 17 -16.96 0.18 -0.39
N MET A 18 -16.46 -0.48 -1.43
CA MET A 18 -15.56 0.13 -2.41
C MET A 18 -16.21 1.34 -3.08
N ALA A 19 -17.44 1.21 -3.59
CA ALA A 19 -18.17 2.30 -4.24
C ALA A 19 -18.46 3.47 -3.29
N GLU A 20 -18.97 3.19 -2.09
CA GLU A 20 -19.25 4.20 -1.06
C GLU A 20 -17.96 4.93 -0.62
N SER A 21 -16.86 4.18 -0.41
CA SER A 21 -15.58 4.76 -0.03
C SER A 21 -14.99 5.60 -1.15
N ALA A 22 -15.05 5.12 -2.40
CA ALA A 22 -14.55 5.87 -3.54
C ALA A 22 -15.30 7.19 -3.74
N ARG A 23 -16.64 7.16 -3.65
CA ARG A 23 -17.47 8.37 -3.69
C ARG A 23 -17.07 9.37 -2.62
N HIS A 24 -16.94 8.92 -1.37
CA HIS A 24 -16.50 9.78 -0.26
C HIS A 24 -15.12 10.39 -0.50
N LEU A 25 -14.15 9.59 -0.96
CA LEU A 25 -12.81 10.09 -1.26
C LEU A 25 -12.80 11.12 -2.39
N VAL A 26 -13.59 10.91 -3.44
CA VAL A 26 -13.69 11.83 -4.58
C VAL A 26 -14.37 13.13 -4.19
N GLU A 27 -15.53 13.06 -3.54
CA GLU A 27 -16.40 14.23 -3.33
C GLU A 27 -16.03 15.03 -2.07
N GLU A 28 -15.75 14.34 -0.96
CA GLU A 28 -15.62 14.98 0.36
C GLU A 28 -14.17 15.15 0.80
N VAL A 29 -13.27 14.25 0.37
CA VAL A 29 -11.86 14.28 0.80
C VAL A 29 -10.99 15.03 -0.21
N PHE A 30 -10.86 14.53 -1.43
CA PHE A 30 -9.95 15.09 -2.44
C PHE A 30 -10.60 16.20 -3.27
N GLY A 31 -11.88 16.10 -3.63
CA GLY A 31 -12.53 17.06 -4.51
C GLY A 31 -11.79 17.26 -5.85
N PRO A 32 -11.90 18.44 -6.48
CA PRO A 32 -11.23 18.76 -7.75
C PRO A 32 -9.77 19.17 -7.53
N ARG A 33 -8.97 18.28 -6.94
CA ARG A 33 -7.54 18.48 -6.68
C ARG A 33 -6.74 17.36 -7.35
N PRO A 34 -5.52 17.64 -7.82
CA PRO A 34 -4.70 16.61 -8.40
C PRO A 34 -4.23 15.63 -7.33
N VAL A 35 -4.24 14.34 -7.68
CA VAL A 35 -3.90 13.25 -6.76
C VAL A 35 -2.97 12.28 -7.45
N ARG A 36 -1.89 11.90 -6.76
CA ARG A 36 -0.94 10.87 -7.20
C ARG A 36 -1.08 9.62 -6.37
N GLN A 37 -1.15 8.47 -7.04
CA GLN A 37 -1.09 7.18 -6.39
C GLN A 37 0.36 6.81 -6.11
N TRP A 38 0.65 6.50 -4.85
CA TRP A 38 1.90 5.92 -4.41
C TRP A 38 1.66 4.50 -3.91
N VAL A 39 2.48 3.54 -4.34
CA VAL A 39 2.38 2.14 -3.88
C VAL A 39 3.72 1.71 -3.33
N LEU A 40 3.75 1.35 -2.04
CA LEU A 40 4.94 0.84 -1.36
C LEU A 40 4.73 -0.62 -1.00
N SER A 41 5.60 -1.48 -1.51
CA SER A 41 5.72 -2.87 -1.07
C SER A 41 7.03 -3.10 -0.31
N PHE A 42 7.01 -4.06 0.60
CA PHE A 42 8.11 -4.37 1.51
C PHE A 42 8.81 -5.69 1.14
N PRO A 43 10.03 -5.97 1.61
CA PRO A 43 10.61 -7.31 1.52
C PRO A 43 9.79 -8.34 2.32
N TYR A 44 9.86 -9.62 1.93
CA TYR A 44 9.07 -10.69 2.58
C TYR A 44 9.22 -10.74 4.10
N PRO A 45 10.42 -10.64 4.71
CA PRO A 45 10.54 -10.65 6.17
C PRO A 45 9.72 -9.56 6.86
N LEU A 46 9.71 -8.32 6.31
CA LEU A 46 8.91 -7.24 6.88
C LEU A 46 7.40 -7.43 6.67
N ARG A 47 6.98 -7.99 5.53
CA ARG A 47 5.58 -8.37 5.33
C ARG A 47 5.11 -9.39 6.37
N PHE A 48 5.98 -10.31 6.77
CA PHE A 48 5.71 -11.30 7.80
C PHE A 48 5.60 -10.63 9.17
N LEU A 49 6.60 -9.79 9.52
CA LEU A 49 6.57 -9.01 10.76
C LEU A 49 5.27 -8.21 10.88
N PHE A 50 4.85 -7.49 9.84
CA PHE A 50 3.62 -6.71 9.86
C PHE A 50 2.36 -7.58 9.94
N ALA A 51 2.44 -8.83 9.50
CA ALA A 51 1.34 -9.76 9.60
C ALA A 51 1.20 -10.33 11.01
N SER A 52 2.33 -10.57 11.68
CA SER A 52 2.43 -11.12 13.03
C SER A 52 2.32 -10.04 14.13
N LYS A 53 2.82 -8.82 13.87
CA LYS A 53 2.85 -7.65 14.76
C LYS A 53 2.21 -6.42 14.09
N PRO A 54 0.87 -6.33 14.00
CA PRO A 54 0.18 -5.21 13.37
C PRO A 54 0.52 -3.84 14.00
N GLU A 55 0.94 -3.81 15.27
CA GLU A 55 1.40 -2.63 16.00
C GLU A 55 2.65 -1.97 15.38
N ALA A 56 3.43 -2.72 14.61
CA ALA A 56 4.57 -2.19 13.86
C ALA A 56 4.15 -1.27 12.70
N ILE A 57 2.94 -1.46 12.15
CA ILE A 57 2.51 -0.79 10.92
C ILE A 57 2.33 0.71 11.12
N GLY A 58 1.74 1.15 12.24
CA GLY A 58 1.48 2.56 12.50
C GLY A 58 2.75 3.43 12.49
N PRO A 59 3.77 3.10 13.30
CA PRO A 59 5.05 3.79 13.29
C PRO A 59 5.76 3.77 11.93
N VAL A 60 5.73 2.63 11.23
CA VAL A 60 6.29 2.48 9.87
C VAL A 60 5.58 3.39 8.88
N LEU A 61 4.24 3.43 8.90
CA LEU A 61 3.45 4.33 8.07
C LEU A 61 3.82 5.80 8.33
N GLY A 62 3.98 6.18 9.59
CA GLY A 62 4.43 7.53 9.95
C GLY A 62 5.81 7.88 9.39
N ILE A 63 6.75 6.92 9.33
CA ILE A 63 8.06 7.12 8.69
C ILE A 63 7.89 7.36 7.19
N VAL A 64 7.13 6.49 6.52
CA VAL A 64 6.87 6.59 5.07
C VAL A 64 6.22 7.93 4.73
N GLN A 65 5.19 8.33 5.48
CA GLN A 65 4.49 9.60 5.28
C GLN A 65 5.43 10.79 5.46
N ARG A 66 6.28 10.82 6.50
CA ARG A 66 7.25 11.91 6.68
C ARG A 66 8.28 12.00 5.58
N VAL A 67 8.74 10.86 5.04
CA VAL A 67 9.70 10.87 3.92
C VAL A 67 9.06 11.42 2.65
N ILE A 68 7.85 10.95 2.30
CA ILE A 68 7.14 11.43 1.11
C ILE A 68 6.75 12.91 1.26
N ALA A 69 6.23 13.32 2.41
CA ALA A 69 5.85 14.72 2.67
C ALA A 69 7.05 15.67 2.57
N GLY A 70 8.19 15.31 3.17
CA GLY A 70 9.42 16.09 3.07
C GLY A 70 9.91 16.21 1.63
N TRP A 71 9.85 15.13 0.85
CA TRP A 71 10.21 15.17 -0.57
C TRP A 71 9.27 16.04 -1.39
N LEU A 72 7.95 15.97 -1.16
CA LEU A 72 6.97 16.82 -1.84
C LEU A 72 7.22 18.31 -1.55
N ALA A 73 7.54 18.66 -0.30
CA ALA A 73 7.89 20.01 0.09
C ALA A 73 9.15 20.51 -0.65
N ASP A 74 10.21 19.70 -0.69
CA ASP A 74 11.44 20.03 -1.41
C ASP A 74 11.19 20.23 -2.91
N GLN A 75 10.40 19.35 -3.54
CA GLN A 75 10.05 19.46 -4.96
C GLN A 75 9.19 20.68 -5.27
N ALA A 76 8.38 21.14 -4.31
CA ALA A 76 7.57 22.33 -4.42
C ALA A 76 8.36 23.62 -4.11
N GLY A 77 9.57 23.51 -3.55
CA GLY A 77 10.37 24.65 -3.10
C GLY A 77 9.78 25.34 -1.85
N ILE A 78 9.02 24.60 -1.04
CA ILE A 78 8.37 25.11 0.18
C ILE A 78 9.11 24.56 1.40
N ASP A 79 9.30 25.40 2.41
CA ASP A 79 9.92 24.96 3.65
C ASP A 79 9.14 23.81 4.29
N ARG A 80 9.85 22.79 4.76
CA ARG A 80 9.21 21.57 5.29
C ARG A 80 8.37 21.84 6.54
N ALA A 81 8.66 22.88 7.30
CA ALA A 81 7.90 23.23 8.50
C ALA A 81 6.59 23.97 8.19
N SER A 82 6.51 24.67 7.05
CA SER A 82 5.27 25.31 6.57
C SER A 82 4.49 24.44 5.58
N ALA A 83 5.10 23.41 4.98
CA ALA A 83 4.43 22.55 4.01
C ALA A 83 3.37 21.63 4.63
N GLN A 84 2.13 21.77 4.16
CA GLN A 84 0.98 20.94 4.51
C GLN A 84 0.64 19.98 3.37
N CYS A 85 0.83 18.69 3.61
CA CYS A 85 0.51 17.62 2.67
C CYS A 85 -0.83 16.95 3.02
N GLY A 86 -1.46 16.30 2.04
CA GLY A 86 -2.68 15.50 2.27
C GLY A 86 -2.53 14.10 1.69
N ALA A 87 -2.82 13.07 2.49
CA ALA A 87 -2.72 11.69 2.05
C ALA A 87 -3.80 10.79 2.67
N VAL A 88 -4.26 9.81 1.89
CA VAL A 88 -5.10 8.69 2.36
C VAL A 88 -4.38 7.39 2.07
N THR A 89 -4.16 6.57 3.10
CA THR A 89 -3.47 5.28 2.97
C THR A 89 -4.40 4.11 3.27
N LEU A 90 -4.45 3.14 2.36
CA LEU A 90 -5.05 1.84 2.57
C LEU A 90 -3.96 0.77 2.67
N ILE A 91 -3.89 0.12 3.82
CA ILE A 91 -3.00 -1.01 4.07
C ILE A 91 -3.67 -2.27 3.54
N GLN A 92 -3.26 -2.71 2.35
CA GLN A 92 -3.76 -3.97 1.78
C GLN A 92 -2.96 -5.13 2.37
N ARG A 93 -3.67 -6.21 2.74
CA ARG A 93 -3.08 -7.44 3.32
C ARG A 93 -3.20 -8.66 2.40
N PHE A 94 -3.54 -8.45 1.13
CA PHE A 94 -3.77 -9.52 0.16
C PHE A 94 -3.11 -9.20 -1.17
N GLY A 95 -2.62 -10.23 -1.87
CA GLY A 95 -2.16 -10.12 -3.25
C GLY A 95 -3.25 -10.55 -4.24
N SER A 96 -2.94 -10.50 -5.53
CA SER A 96 -3.86 -10.95 -6.57
C SER A 96 -4.23 -12.42 -6.39
N ALA A 97 -3.37 -13.29 -5.88
CA ALA A 97 -3.69 -14.70 -5.64
C ALA A 97 -4.39 -14.97 -4.30
N LEU A 98 -4.92 -13.95 -3.61
CA LEU A 98 -5.40 -14.01 -2.21
C LEU A 98 -4.32 -14.43 -1.20
N ASN A 99 -3.05 -14.43 -1.61
CA ASN A 99 -1.94 -14.64 -0.71
C ASN A 99 -1.81 -13.46 0.26
N LEU A 100 -1.33 -13.73 1.48
CA LEU A 100 -0.99 -12.69 2.44
C LEU A 100 0.08 -11.79 1.82
N ASN A 101 -0.22 -10.50 1.70
CA ASN A 101 0.68 -9.53 1.09
C ASN A 101 0.44 -8.13 1.66
N ILE A 102 1.25 -7.74 2.65
CA ILE A 102 1.13 -6.42 3.27
C ILE A 102 1.86 -5.37 2.44
N HIS A 103 1.13 -4.36 1.98
CA HIS A 103 1.66 -3.24 1.20
C HIS A 103 0.74 -2.03 1.35
N PHE A 104 1.29 -0.84 1.08
CA PHE A 104 0.57 0.42 1.23
C PHE A 104 0.15 0.94 -0.13
N HIS A 105 -1.14 1.15 -0.30
CA HIS A 105 -1.68 2.01 -1.35
C HIS A 105 -1.97 3.37 -0.75
N MET A 106 -1.40 4.42 -1.32
CA MET A 106 -1.52 5.77 -0.80
C MET A 106 -1.97 6.69 -1.93
N LEU A 107 -2.95 7.56 -1.66
CA LEU A 107 -3.30 8.67 -2.53
C LEU A 107 -2.83 9.93 -1.85
N TRP A 108 -1.90 10.63 -2.50
CA TRP A 108 -1.37 11.92 -2.04
C TRP A 108 -1.91 13.02 -2.93
N LEU A 109 -2.19 14.19 -2.38
CA LEU A 109 -2.28 15.39 -3.21
C LEU A 109 -0.97 15.54 -4.00
N ASP A 110 -1.07 15.86 -5.29
CA ASP A 110 0.11 16.00 -6.17
C ASP A 110 0.76 17.39 -6.02
N GLY A 111 1.09 17.71 -4.77
CA GLY A 111 1.59 19.01 -4.34
C GLY A 111 1.41 19.22 -2.84
N VAL A 112 1.81 20.41 -2.38
CA VAL A 112 1.72 20.83 -0.98
C VAL A 112 1.01 22.17 -0.86
N TYR A 113 0.33 22.41 0.26
CA TYR A 113 -0.08 23.76 0.64
C TYR A 113 1.00 24.38 1.51
N GLU A 114 1.12 25.70 1.46
CA GLU A 114 1.98 26.45 2.39
C GLU A 114 1.11 27.04 3.50
N ASP A 115 1.41 26.67 4.74
CA ASP A 115 0.82 27.27 5.93
C ASP A 115 1.51 28.61 6.18
N THR A 116 0.76 29.69 5.99
CA THR A 116 1.22 31.05 6.26
C THR A 116 0.66 31.50 7.60
N THR A 117 1.52 32.02 8.47
CA THR A 117 1.14 32.47 9.83
C THR A 117 0.18 33.66 9.81
N GLU A 118 0.13 34.39 8.69
CA GLU A 118 -0.82 35.47 8.46
C GLU A 118 -2.12 34.92 7.88
N ARG A 119 -3.28 35.45 8.33
CA ARG A 119 -4.57 35.10 7.70
C ARG A 119 -4.48 35.40 6.21
N PRO A 120 -4.59 34.38 5.34
CA PRO A 120 -4.29 34.61 3.94
C PRO A 120 -5.41 35.45 3.34
N GLN A 121 -5.04 36.60 2.75
CA GLN A 121 -5.98 37.47 2.01
C GLN A 121 -6.59 36.76 0.78
N ARG A 122 -6.02 35.61 0.39
CA ARG A 122 -6.44 34.76 -0.72
C ARG A 122 -6.62 33.32 -0.26
N LYS A 123 -7.40 32.54 -1.01
CA LYS A 123 -7.52 31.09 -0.76
C LYS A 123 -6.14 30.41 -0.88
N PRO A 124 -5.81 29.45 0.01
CA PRO A 124 -4.59 28.66 -0.08
C PRO A 124 -4.42 28.03 -1.46
N ARG A 125 -3.22 28.10 -2.03
CA ARG A 125 -2.90 27.52 -3.34
C ARG A 125 -2.11 26.25 -3.16
N LEU A 126 -2.40 25.25 -3.99
CA LEU A 126 -1.61 24.03 -4.05
C LEU A 126 -0.37 24.28 -4.90
N HIS A 127 0.81 24.12 -4.31
CA HIS A 127 2.10 24.15 -4.97
C HIS A 127 2.36 22.77 -5.59
N ARG A 128 2.18 22.68 -6.90
CA ARG A 128 2.25 21.44 -7.67
C ARG A 128 3.67 20.91 -7.72
N THR A 129 3.82 19.60 -7.57
CA THR A 129 5.11 18.90 -7.74
C THR A 129 5.18 18.23 -9.11
N ARG A 130 6.41 18.02 -9.61
CA ARG A 130 6.62 17.19 -10.80
C ARG A 130 6.47 15.71 -10.44
N ALA A 131 6.13 14.89 -11.43
CA ALA A 131 6.18 13.44 -11.26
C ALA A 131 7.60 13.00 -10.91
N PRO A 132 7.79 12.12 -9.91
CA PRO A 132 9.11 11.63 -9.54
C PRO A 132 9.72 10.80 -10.68
N THR A 133 11.03 10.94 -10.88
CA THR A 133 11.79 10.07 -11.78
C THR A 133 12.08 8.71 -11.13
N SER A 134 12.44 7.70 -11.94
CA SER A 134 12.88 6.38 -11.46
C SER A 134 14.04 6.45 -10.46
N ALA A 135 14.99 7.37 -10.69
CA ALA A 135 16.10 7.64 -9.78
C ALA A 135 15.62 8.24 -8.45
N GLN A 136 14.73 9.24 -8.48
CA GLN A 136 14.15 9.83 -7.27
C GLN A 136 13.32 8.81 -6.48
N LEU A 137 12.57 7.94 -7.15
CA LEU A 137 11.85 6.85 -6.50
C LEU A 137 12.79 5.86 -5.82
N THR A 138 13.94 5.58 -6.43
CA THR A 138 14.96 4.69 -5.85
C THR A 138 15.59 5.31 -4.62
N GLU A 139 15.92 6.61 -4.65
CA GLU A 139 16.44 7.35 -3.51
C GLU A 139 15.44 7.43 -2.34
N LEU A 140 14.16 7.66 -2.65
CA LEU A 140 13.08 7.63 -1.67
C LEU A 140 12.90 6.24 -1.06
N ALA A 141 12.90 5.19 -1.89
CA ALA A 141 12.82 3.81 -1.42
C ALA A 141 14.00 3.47 -0.49
N ASN A 142 15.22 3.92 -0.83
CA ASN A 142 16.40 3.75 0.02
C ASN A 142 16.23 4.46 1.37
N THR A 143 15.80 5.73 1.35
CA THR A 143 15.58 6.52 2.56
C THR A 143 14.50 5.90 3.46
N ILE A 144 13.42 5.40 2.87
CA ILE A 144 12.37 4.67 3.57
C ILE A 144 12.94 3.39 4.18
N ALA A 145 13.64 2.56 3.39
CA ALA A 145 14.21 1.30 3.85
C ALA A 145 15.14 1.52 5.05
N HIS A 146 16.08 2.46 4.94
CA HIS A 146 17.02 2.79 6.00
C HIS A 146 16.30 3.26 7.28
N ARG A 147 15.35 4.18 7.18
CA ARG A 147 14.61 4.70 8.35
C ARG A 147 13.71 3.65 8.98
N VAL A 148 13.08 2.80 8.18
CA VAL A 148 12.23 1.69 8.65
C VAL A 148 13.08 0.65 9.36
N CYS A 149 14.14 0.14 8.72
CA CYS A 149 15.01 -0.86 9.35
C CYS A 149 15.60 -0.32 10.66
N ARG A 150 16.13 0.91 10.67
CA ARG A 150 16.64 1.56 11.89
C ARG A 150 15.58 1.69 12.99
N HIS A 151 14.33 1.97 12.64
CA HIS A 151 13.25 2.02 13.62
C HIS A 151 12.93 0.63 14.20
N LEU A 152 12.82 -0.38 13.34
CA LEU A 152 12.47 -1.74 13.75
C LEU A 152 13.60 -2.41 14.56
N SER A 153 14.88 -2.14 14.24
CA SER A 153 16.02 -2.59 15.05
C SER A 153 15.99 -1.99 16.46
N ARG A 154 15.69 -0.68 16.59
CA ARG A 154 15.52 -0.04 17.91
C ARG A 154 14.35 -0.59 18.72
N ARG A 155 13.36 -1.16 18.04
CA ARG A 155 12.22 -1.84 18.68
C ARG A 155 12.54 -3.29 19.05
N GLY A 156 13.71 -3.81 18.68
CA GLY A 156 14.13 -5.18 18.92
C GLY A 156 13.48 -6.20 17.98
N TRP A 157 12.91 -5.76 16.84
CA TRP A 157 12.27 -6.66 15.87
C TRP A 157 13.20 -7.09 14.74
N LEU A 158 14.32 -6.38 14.57
CA LEU A 158 15.36 -6.70 13.61
C LEU A 158 16.70 -6.80 14.31
N GLU A 159 17.48 -7.80 13.90
CA GLU A 159 18.84 -8.07 14.37
C GLU A 159 19.83 -8.07 13.21
N GLY A 160 21.10 -7.75 13.50
CA GLY A 160 22.18 -7.66 12.52
C GLY A 160 22.57 -6.23 12.16
N GLU A 161 23.62 -6.11 11.35
CA GLU A 161 24.25 -4.85 10.93
C GLU A 161 24.26 -4.72 9.40
N ASP A 162 24.20 -3.47 8.92
CA ASP A 162 24.30 -3.08 7.51
C ASP A 162 23.41 -3.87 6.54
N GLU A 163 24.00 -4.71 5.69
CA GLU A 163 23.29 -5.47 4.64
C GLU A 163 22.70 -6.80 5.12
N SER A 164 22.98 -7.20 6.36
CA SER A 164 22.61 -8.52 6.91
C SER A 164 21.62 -8.38 8.07
N VAL A 165 20.44 -7.83 7.77
CA VAL A 165 19.37 -7.61 8.76
C VAL A 165 18.34 -8.72 8.68
N PHE A 166 18.10 -9.40 9.80
CA PHE A 166 17.17 -10.50 9.96
C PHE A 166 16.06 -10.15 10.95
N LEU A 167 14.98 -10.92 10.93
CA LEU A 167 13.95 -10.83 11.97
C LEU A 167 14.51 -11.40 13.27
N SER A 168 14.33 -10.66 14.37
CA SER A 168 14.58 -11.20 15.72
C SER A 168 13.62 -12.34 16.04
N ASP A 169 13.94 -13.17 17.02
CA ASP A 169 13.01 -14.19 17.55
C ASP A 169 11.68 -13.59 18.03
N SER A 170 11.69 -12.32 18.49
CA SER A 170 10.50 -11.60 18.96
C SER A 170 9.52 -11.17 17.86
N ALA A 171 9.90 -11.33 16.58
CA ALA A 171 9.09 -10.93 15.43
C ALA A 171 7.94 -11.90 15.15
N GLY A 172 8.07 -13.15 15.61
CA GLY A 172 7.02 -14.16 15.55
C GLY A 172 5.84 -13.82 16.47
N SER A 173 4.71 -14.46 16.23
CA SER A 173 3.56 -14.34 17.13
C SER A 173 3.28 -15.66 17.84
N ASP A 174 2.82 -15.56 19.10
CA ASP A 174 2.61 -16.71 19.97
C ASP A 174 1.32 -17.49 19.64
N ASP A 175 0.67 -17.18 18.51
CA ASP A 175 -0.59 -17.80 18.08
C ASP A 175 -0.41 -19.06 17.23
N GLY A 176 0.84 -19.45 16.93
CA GLY A 176 1.17 -20.62 16.13
C GLY A 176 0.82 -20.50 14.63
N MET A 177 0.36 -19.34 14.17
CA MET A 177 -0.07 -19.12 12.78
C MET A 177 1.08 -18.71 11.86
N ASP A 178 2.31 -18.59 12.38
CA ASP A 178 3.48 -18.12 11.64
C ASP A 178 3.80 -18.99 10.42
N GLY A 179 3.68 -20.32 10.55
CA GLY A 179 3.83 -21.25 9.42
C GLY A 179 2.80 -21.01 8.30
N LEU A 180 1.56 -20.69 8.66
CA LEU A 180 0.49 -20.37 7.70
C LEU A 180 0.74 -19.01 7.02
N ARG A 181 1.17 -17.99 7.79
CA ARG A 181 1.54 -16.67 7.25
C ARG A 181 2.66 -16.80 6.23
N MET A 182 3.75 -17.49 6.58
CA MET A 182 4.91 -17.70 5.71
C MET A 182 4.54 -18.49 4.46
N SER A 183 3.75 -19.56 4.61
CA SER A 183 3.29 -20.37 3.49
C SER A 183 2.42 -19.55 2.53
N SER A 184 1.48 -18.77 3.06
CA SER A 184 0.63 -17.89 2.25
C SER A 184 1.46 -16.87 1.48
N MET A 185 2.38 -16.17 2.14
CA MET A 185 3.23 -15.15 1.52
C MET A 185 4.16 -15.70 0.42
N THR A 186 4.67 -16.91 0.60
CA THR A 186 5.64 -17.55 -0.31
C THR A 186 5.00 -18.51 -1.31
N TYR A 187 3.66 -18.51 -1.42
CA TYR A 187 2.90 -19.38 -2.32
C TYR A 187 3.19 -20.86 -2.09
N ARG A 188 3.19 -21.30 -0.83
CA ARG A 188 3.38 -22.70 -0.44
C ARG A 188 2.14 -23.26 0.23
N ILE A 189 1.91 -24.55 0.04
CA ILE A 189 0.87 -25.29 0.73
C ILE A 189 1.30 -25.43 2.20
N ALA A 190 0.43 -25.01 3.12
CA ALA A 190 0.82 -24.89 4.52
C ALA A 190 0.62 -26.19 5.33
N THR A 191 -0.30 -27.06 4.90
CA THR A 191 -0.73 -28.25 5.66
C THR A 191 -1.00 -29.45 4.75
N GLY A 192 -1.01 -30.65 5.34
CA GLY A 192 -1.35 -31.90 4.63
C GLY A 192 -0.16 -32.52 3.87
N ARG A 193 -0.46 -33.52 3.03
CA ARG A 193 0.55 -34.32 2.31
C ARG A 193 1.46 -33.52 1.39
N ASP A 194 0.97 -32.37 0.93
CA ASP A 194 1.67 -31.49 0.01
C ASP A 194 2.32 -30.28 0.70
N ALA A 195 2.40 -30.28 2.04
CA ALA A 195 2.99 -29.18 2.81
C ALA A 195 4.40 -28.81 2.30
N GLY A 196 4.66 -27.50 2.19
CA GLY A 196 5.90 -26.95 1.68
C GLY A 196 6.00 -26.88 0.15
N ARG A 197 5.15 -27.59 -0.61
CA ARG A 197 5.15 -27.50 -2.09
C ARG A 197 4.67 -26.13 -2.56
N LYS A 198 5.29 -25.59 -3.61
CA LYS A 198 4.84 -24.35 -4.25
C LYS A 198 3.49 -24.57 -4.94
N VAL A 199 2.58 -23.62 -4.77
CA VAL A 199 1.32 -23.55 -5.52
C VAL A 199 1.67 -23.10 -6.94
N VAL A 200 1.53 -24.01 -7.91
CA VAL A 200 1.72 -23.70 -9.32
C VAL A 200 0.43 -23.11 -9.87
N THR A 201 0.46 -21.83 -10.25
CA THR A 201 -0.66 -21.18 -10.95
C THR A 201 -0.39 -21.20 -12.46
N LEU A 202 -0.86 -22.25 -13.14
CA LEU A 202 -0.98 -22.25 -14.61
C LEU A 202 -2.05 -21.21 -14.97
N GLN A 203 -1.64 -20.08 -15.54
CA GLN A 203 -2.44 -18.89 -15.83
C GLN A 203 -2.89 -18.11 -14.59
N THR A 204 -2.08 -17.12 -14.20
CA THR A 204 -2.63 -15.89 -13.64
C THR A 204 -3.44 -15.24 -14.76
N LEU A 205 -4.77 -15.34 -14.71
CA LEU A 205 -5.60 -14.34 -15.39
C LEU A 205 -5.04 -12.98 -14.96
N PRO A 206 -4.77 -12.03 -15.88
CA PRO A 206 -4.34 -10.71 -15.50
C PRO A 206 -5.34 -10.20 -14.48
N GLY A 207 -4.90 -10.02 -13.24
CA GLY A 207 -5.76 -9.38 -12.26
C GLY A 207 -6.09 -8.00 -12.80
N ASP A 208 -7.32 -7.55 -12.66
CA ASP A 208 -7.74 -6.15 -12.93
C ASP A 208 -7.04 -5.14 -11.98
N ALA A 209 -5.98 -5.59 -11.31
CA ALA A 209 -4.94 -4.74 -10.79
C ALA A 209 -4.26 -4.07 -12.00
N GLY A 210 -4.89 -3.03 -12.54
CA GLY A 210 -4.32 -2.17 -13.58
C GLY A 210 -2.82 -2.01 -13.35
N SER A 211 -2.05 -2.22 -14.43
CA SER A 211 -0.60 -2.12 -14.40
C SER A 211 -0.22 -0.79 -13.77
N LEU A 212 0.63 -0.83 -12.75
CA LEU A 212 1.32 0.37 -12.31
C LEU A 212 2.25 0.76 -13.48
N GLU A 213 1.78 1.67 -14.34
CA GLU A 213 2.57 2.19 -15.45
C GLU A 213 3.74 3.01 -14.89
N GLY A 214 4.94 2.81 -15.44
CA GLY A 214 6.17 3.49 -15.04
C GLY A 214 7.16 2.63 -14.24
N GLU A 215 8.44 3.01 -14.31
CA GLU A 215 9.51 2.35 -13.57
C GLU A 215 9.39 2.59 -12.06
N ALA A 216 9.57 1.52 -11.28
CA ALA A 216 9.54 1.58 -9.82
C ALA A 216 10.95 1.79 -9.26
N GLY A 217 11.05 2.57 -8.19
CA GLY A 217 12.28 2.58 -7.37
C GLY A 217 12.35 1.32 -6.52
N LYS A 218 13.46 0.57 -6.60
CA LYS A 218 13.64 -0.71 -5.89
C LYS A 218 14.94 -0.74 -5.10
N VAL A 219 14.86 -1.09 -3.82
CA VAL A 219 16.02 -1.20 -2.92
C VAL A 219 15.75 -2.28 -1.87
N GLY A 220 16.63 -3.27 -1.72
CA GLY A 220 16.53 -4.26 -0.61
C GLY A 220 15.17 -4.97 -0.50
N GLY A 221 14.49 -5.23 -1.63
CA GLY A 221 13.16 -5.82 -1.67
C GLY A 221 11.99 -4.86 -1.36
N PHE A 222 12.27 -3.59 -1.06
CA PHE A 222 11.27 -2.52 -1.14
C PHE A 222 11.04 -2.15 -2.62
N SER A 223 9.79 -1.81 -2.96
CA SER A 223 9.45 -1.26 -4.29
C SER A 223 8.46 -0.11 -4.10
N LEU A 224 8.79 1.06 -4.62
CA LEU A 224 7.98 2.28 -4.57
C LEU A 224 7.57 2.70 -5.99
N HIS A 225 6.27 2.82 -6.22
CA HIS A 225 5.70 3.32 -7.48
C HIS A 225 4.97 4.63 -7.25
N ALA A 226 5.05 5.55 -8.22
CA ALA A 226 4.27 6.79 -8.22
C ALA A 226 3.89 7.30 -9.63
N GLY A 227 3.82 6.38 -10.60
CA GLY A 227 3.64 6.72 -12.01
C GLY A 227 2.21 7.12 -12.40
N VAL A 228 1.21 6.84 -11.56
CA VAL A 228 -0.20 7.10 -11.87
C VAL A 228 -0.70 8.31 -11.08
N ALA A 229 -1.26 9.29 -11.79
CA ALA A 229 -1.88 10.48 -11.20
C ALA A 229 -3.17 10.87 -11.92
N ALA A 230 -4.08 11.52 -11.20
CA ALA A 230 -5.29 12.13 -11.73
C ALA A 230 -5.21 13.65 -11.56
N GLU A 231 -5.47 14.37 -12.63
CA GLU A 231 -5.56 15.83 -12.64
C GLU A 231 -6.86 16.33 -12.01
N ALA A 232 -6.88 17.60 -11.61
CA ALA A 232 -8.03 18.21 -10.94
C ALA A 232 -9.36 18.13 -11.74
N HIS A 233 -9.27 18.05 -13.08
CA HIS A 233 -10.42 17.94 -13.98
C HIS A 233 -10.74 16.47 -14.34
N GLU A 234 -9.88 15.51 -14.01
CA GLU A 234 -10.05 14.09 -14.33
C GLU A 234 -10.80 13.34 -13.21
N SER A 235 -12.00 13.80 -12.84
CA SER A 235 -12.78 13.21 -11.74
C SER A 235 -13.04 11.71 -11.90
N HIS A 236 -13.31 11.25 -13.13
CA HIS A 236 -13.51 9.83 -13.42
C HIS A 236 -12.23 8.99 -13.21
N LYS A 237 -11.05 9.55 -13.49
CA LYS A 237 -9.77 8.87 -13.24
C LYS A 237 -9.47 8.81 -11.75
N LEU A 238 -9.75 9.89 -11.01
CA LEU A 238 -9.67 9.89 -9.56
C LEU A 238 -10.60 8.84 -8.94
N GLU A 239 -11.85 8.74 -9.40
CA GLU A 239 -12.78 7.71 -8.95
C GLU A 239 -12.24 6.30 -9.22
N LYS A 240 -11.68 6.05 -10.41
CA LYS A 240 -11.05 4.77 -10.74
C LYS A 240 -9.91 4.43 -9.78
N LEU A 241 -9.06 5.40 -9.43
CA LEU A 241 -7.99 5.24 -8.43
C LEU A 241 -8.55 4.95 -7.03
N CYS A 242 -9.56 5.70 -6.60
CA CYS A 242 -10.19 5.49 -5.30
C CYS A 242 -10.87 4.11 -5.21
N ARG A 243 -11.57 3.65 -6.26
CA ARG A 243 -12.13 2.29 -6.33
C ARG A 243 -11.04 1.23 -6.31
N TYR A 244 -9.96 1.45 -7.05
CA TYR A 244 -8.83 0.52 -7.12
C TYR A 244 -8.20 0.25 -5.75
N ILE A 245 -7.90 1.30 -4.97
CA ILE A 245 -7.25 1.12 -3.67
C ILE A 245 -8.22 0.57 -2.62
N THR A 246 -9.52 0.90 -2.72
CA THR A 246 -10.59 0.46 -1.80
C THR A 246 -11.19 -0.90 -2.18
N ARG A 247 -10.62 -1.57 -3.18
CA ARG A 247 -11.10 -2.86 -3.67
C ARG A 247 -11.11 -3.92 -2.54
N PRO A 248 -12.12 -4.80 -2.52
CA PRO A 248 -12.10 -5.96 -1.64
C PRO A 248 -11.01 -6.97 -2.06
N ALA A 249 -10.67 -7.87 -1.14
CA ALA A 249 -9.71 -8.95 -1.44
C ALA A 249 -10.21 -9.89 -2.55
N ILE A 250 -11.52 -10.16 -2.57
CA ILE A 250 -12.17 -11.11 -3.46
C ILE A 250 -12.93 -10.36 -4.55
N SER A 251 -12.69 -10.74 -5.81
CA SER A 251 -13.48 -10.35 -6.97
C SER A 251 -14.34 -11.50 -7.49
N GLU A 252 -15.64 -11.28 -7.68
CA GLU A 252 -16.56 -12.29 -8.25
C GLU A 252 -16.13 -12.72 -9.66
N GLN A 253 -15.60 -11.79 -10.45
CA GLN A 253 -15.15 -12.05 -11.82
C GLN A 253 -14.01 -13.08 -11.90
N ARG A 254 -13.34 -13.34 -10.77
CA ARG A 254 -12.23 -14.29 -10.69
C ARG A 254 -12.63 -15.63 -10.10
N LEU A 255 -13.83 -15.73 -9.51
CA LEU A 255 -14.34 -16.97 -8.97
C LEU A 255 -14.98 -17.80 -10.09
N SER A 256 -14.53 -19.04 -10.20
CA SER A 256 -15.13 -20.03 -11.09
C SER A 256 -15.10 -21.41 -10.46
N ILE A 257 -16.00 -22.30 -10.92
CA ILE A 257 -15.98 -23.71 -10.54
C ILE A 257 -15.28 -24.49 -11.66
N SER A 258 -14.26 -25.26 -11.31
CA SER A 258 -13.57 -26.14 -12.24
C SER A 258 -14.46 -27.32 -12.65
N PRO A 259 -14.16 -28.02 -13.76
CA PRO A 259 -14.89 -29.23 -14.16
C PRO A 259 -14.92 -30.32 -13.07
N GLN A 260 -13.99 -30.30 -12.12
CA GLN A 260 -13.91 -31.23 -10.99
C GLN A 260 -14.69 -30.75 -9.75
N GLY A 261 -15.53 -29.70 -9.88
CA GLY A 261 -16.31 -29.15 -8.78
C GLY A 261 -15.49 -28.36 -7.75
N ARG A 262 -14.24 -27.97 -8.07
CA ARG A 262 -13.37 -27.20 -7.18
C ARG A 262 -13.50 -25.71 -7.45
N VAL A 263 -13.41 -24.89 -6.41
CA VAL A 263 -13.38 -23.42 -6.55
C VAL A 263 -12.00 -22.97 -7.04
N ARG A 264 -11.97 -22.15 -8.09
CA ARG A 264 -10.78 -21.49 -8.66
C ARG A 264 -10.89 -19.97 -8.45
N TYR A 265 -9.75 -19.33 -8.15
CA TYR A 265 -9.56 -17.87 -8.05
C TYR A 265 -8.30 -17.41 -8.81
#